data_AF-A0A564HAE2-F1
#
_entry.id   AF-A0A564HAE2-F1
#
_cell.length_a   1.000
_cell.length_b   1.000
_cell.length_c   1.000
_cell.angle_alpha   90.00
_cell.angle_beta   90.00
_cell.angle_gamma   90.00
#
_symmetry.space_group_name_H-M   'P 1'
#
loop_
_entity.id
_entity.type
_entity.pdbx_description
1 polymer ?
#
loop_
_entity_poly.entity_id
_entity_poly.type
_entity_poly.pdbx_seq_one_letter_code
_entity_poly.pdbx_strand_id
1 'polypeptide(L)'
;MSVSKEFLLSVYERCNEHLKEQSTKRDQTIAFYLVVISFYFGSYSAMSKLLVSPYSPVFFNVVICLISGMTIRTLSGLRSWHLQYANSALVLNKVISKNIFELNEINKEINSFFTEKSKKYNETKIVKMFSGVENRVILGMTLISGFPVVMLVKEFMSVFKISNKEIIVLFEVVFYLAYVVYYFYNTIKIIRESANQTTWIVNFE
;
A
#
# COMPACT_ATOMS: atom_id res chain seq x y z
N MET A 1 15.42 -25.39 -26.40
CA MET A 1 13.98 -25.46 -26.72
C MET A 1 13.52 -24.05 -27.02
N SER A 2 12.96 -23.78 -28.20
CA SER A 2 12.49 -22.44 -28.56
C SER A 2 11.12 -22.18 -27.95
N VAL A 3 10.91 -20.99 -27.42
CA VAL A 3 9.61 -20.56 -26.88
C VAL A 3 8.81 -19.93 -28.02
N SER A 4 7.56 -20.34 -28.20
CA SER A 4 6.73 -19.76 -29.26
C SER A 4 6.33 -18.32 -28.92
N LYS A 5 6.23 -17.47 -29.96
CA LYS A 5 5.73 -16.11 -29.84
C LYS A 5 4.32 -16.06 -29.25
N GLU A 6 3.47 -17.02 -29.62
CA GLU A 6 2.10 -17.15 -29.11
C GLU A 6 2.07 -17.38 -27.60
N PHE A 7 2.97 -18.22 -27.09
CA PHE A 7 3.10 -18.43 -25.65
C PHE A 7 3.47 -17.13 -24.93
N LEU A 8 4.49 -16.40 -25.40
CA LEU A 8 4.87 -15.12 -24.79
C LEU A 8 3.76 -14.07 -24.84
N LEU A 9 2.98 -14.02 -25.92
CA LEU A 9 1.80 -13.15 -26.03
C LEU A 9 0.73 -13.53 -25.01
N SER A 10 0.47 -14.83 -24.83
CA SER A 10 -0.50 -15.30 -23.82
C SER A 10 -0.08 -14.94 -22.39
N VAL A 11 1.23 -14.99 -22.09
CA VAL A 11 1.80 -14.60 -20.80
C VAL A 11 1.68 -13.09 -20.60
N TYR A 12 1.94 -12.30 -21.64
CA TYR A 12 1.76 -10.85 -21.63
C TYR A 12 0.30 -10.44 -21.39
N GLU A 13 -0.66 -11.09 -22.07
CA GLU A 13 -2.09 -10.84 -21.87
C GLU A 13 -2.51 -11.10 -20.43
N ARG A 14 -2.11 -12.24 -19.87
CA ARG A 14 -2.36 -12.57 -18.46
C ARG A 14 -1.77 -11.53 -17.51
N CYS A 15 -0.54 -11.05 -17.75
CA CYS A 15 0.04 -9.96 -16.96
C CYS A 15 -0.85 -8.71 -16.98
N ASN A 16 -1.38 -8.34 -18.16
CA ASN A 16 -2.22 -7.16 -18.32
C ASN A 16 -3.59 -7.31 -17.63
N GLU A 17 -4.18 -8.50 -17.67
CA GLU A 17 -5.41 -8.81 -16.92
C GLU A 17 -5.20 -8.66 -15.41
N HIS A 18 -4.12 -9.23 -14.88
CA HIS A 18 -3.79 -9.10 -13.46
C HIS A 18 -3.58 -7.63 -13.06
N LEU A 19 -2.95 -6.80 -13.90
CA LEU A 19 -2.81 -5.36 -13.66
C LEU A 19 -4.15 -4.64 -13.51
N LYS A 20 -5.11 -4.96 -14.38
CA LYS A 20 -6.47 -4.39 -14.31
C LYS A 20 -7.17 -4.82 -13.01
N GLU A 21 -7.08 -6.09 -12.65
CA GLU A 21 -7.67 -6.57 -11.39
C GLU A 21 -7.09 -5.90 -10.14
N GLN A 22 -5.77 -5.67 -10.10
CA GLN A 22 -5.13 -4.99 -8.97
C GLN A 22 -5.67 -3.56 -8.78
N SER A 23 -5.89 -2.84 -9.88
CA SER A 23 -6.47 -1.49 -9.84
C SER A 23 -7.90 -1.52 -9.29
N THR A 24 -8.73 -2.47 -9.72
CA THR A 24 -10.09 -2.64 -9.20
C THR A 24 -10.10 -2.98 -7.71
N LYS A 25 -9.26 -3.93 -7.27
CA LYS A 25 -9.15 -4.33 -5.85
C LYS A 25 -8.69 -3.16 -4.96
N ARG A 26 -7.79 -2.32 -5.46
CA ARG A 26 -7.37 -1.07 -4.79
C ARG A 26 -8.57 -0.15 -4.57
N ASP A 27 -9.32 0.13 -5.62
CA ASP A 27 -10.43 1.09 -5.56
C ASP A 27 -11.56 0.58 -4.65
N GLN A 28 -11.85 -0.73 -4.69
CA GLN A 28 -12.78 -1.39 -3.77
C GLN A 28 -12.31 -1.28 -2.31
N THR A 29 -11.01 -1.51 -2.04
CA THR A 29 -10.44 -1.40 -0.69
C THR A 29 -10.55 0.03 -0.16
N ILE A 30 -10.27 1.04 -1.00
CA ILE A 30 -10.41 2.46 -0.66
C ILE A 30 -11.87 2.79 -0.36
N ALA A 31 -12.79 2.41 -1.25
CA ALA A 31 -14.21 2.69 -1.09
C ALA A 31 -14.76 2.07 0.21
N PHE A 32 -14.43 0.80 0.47
CA PHE A 32 -14.80 0.11 1.71
C PHE A 32 -14.31 0.88 2.94
N TYR A 33 -13.02 1.25 2.96
CA TYR A 33 -12.46 1.95 4.11
C TYR A 33 -13.05 3.36 4.28
N LEU A 34 -13.33 4.07 3.19
CA LEU A 34 -14.00 5.37 3.25
C LEU A 34 -15.41 5.28 3.83
N VAL A 35 -16.15 4.19 3.55
CA VAL A 35 -17.45 3.94 4.18
C VAL A 35 -17.28 3.69 5.68
N VAL A 36 -16.33 2.84 6.07
CA VAL A 36 -16.06 2.53 7.49
C VAL A 36 -15.67 3.78 8.26
N ILE A 37 -14.74 4.58 7.73
CA ILE A 37 -14.26 5.79 8.42
C ILE A 37 -15.35 6.89 8.47
N SER A 38 -16.19 6.99 7.43
CA SER A 38 -17.32 7.93 7.42
C SER A 38 -18.36 7.55 8.46
N PHE A 39 -18.69 6.26 8.58
CA PHE A 39 -19.58 5.77 9.63
C PHE A 39 -18.99 6.01 11.03
N TYR A 40 -17.69 5.75 11.19
CA TYR A 40 -16.97 6.03 12.43
C TYR A 40 -17.11 7.49 12.85
N PHE A 41 -16.84 8.46 11.96
CA PHE A 41 -16.97 9.88 12.28
C PHE A 41 -18.43 10.32 12.46
N GLY A 42 -19.33 9.88 11.57
CA GLY A 42 -20.75 10.26 11.61
C GLY A 42 -21.47 9.74 12.85
N SER A 43 -21.09 8.55 13.33
CA SER A 43 -21.73 7.89 14.47
C SER A 43 -20.96 8.04 15.77
N TYR A 44 -19.81 8.74 15.78
CA TYR A 44 -18.90 8.77 16.93
C TYR A 44 -19.59 9.22 18.23
N SER A 45 -20.34 10.33 18.17
CA SER A 45 -21.03 10.87 19.35
C SER A 45 -22.16 9.97 19.85
N ALA A 46 -22.78 9.16 18.98
CA ALA A 46 -23.82 8.22 19.37
C ALA A 46 -23.18 6.98 20.01
N MET A 47 -22.11 6.44 19.39
CA MET A 47 -21.36 5.31 19.92
C MET A 47 -20.70 5.64 21.26
N SER A 48 -20.09 6.81 21.42
CA SER A 48 -19.46 7.20 22.69
C SER A 48 -20.45 7.28 23.86
N LYS A 49 -21.72 7.62 23.59
CA LYS A 49 -22.80 7.61 24.60
C LYS A 49 -23.32 6.22 24.93
N LEU A 50 -23.32 5.30 23.97
CA LEU A 50 -23.74 3.91 24.17
C LEU A 50 -22.69 3.09 24.93
N LEU A 51 -21.43 3.52 24.89
CA LEU A 51 -20.32 2.87 25.57
C LEU A 51 -20.29 3.25 27.05
N VAL A 52 -20.86 2.39 27.88
CA VAL A 52 -21.08 2.63 29.33
C VAL A 52 -19.78 2.62 30.14
N SER A 53 -18.73 1.94 29.66
CA SER A 53 -17.43 1.88 30.35
C SER A 53 -16.47 2.96 29.83
N PRO A 54 -15.68 3.61 30.71
CA PRO A 54 -14.68 4.60 30.32
C PRO A 54 -13.58 4.04 29.40
N TYR A 55 -13.38 2.71 29.38
CA TYR A 55 -12.39 2.05 28.51
C TYR A 55 -12.95 1.67 27.14
N SER A 56 -14.26 1.63 26.99
CA SER A 56 -14.91 1.19 25.75
C SER A 56 -14.62 2.12 24.56
N PRO A 57 -14.63 3.47 24.71
CA PRO A 57 -14.19 4.37 23.63
C PRO A 57 -12.73 4.15 23.23
N VAL A 58 -11.84 3.90 24.19
CA VAL A 58 -10.42 3.59 23.92
C VAL A 58 -10.33 2.33 23.07
N PHE A 59 -10.97 1.24 23.48
CA PHE A 59 -10.96 -0.02 22.73
C PHE A 59 -11.51 0.14 21.31
N PHE A 60 -12.62 0.86 21.17
CA PHE A 60 -13.20 1.15 19.86
C PHE A 60 -12.21 1.88 18.94
N ASN A 61 -11.55 2.94 19.44
CA ASN A 61 -10.55 3.67 18.67
C ASN A 61 -9.32 2.81 18.32
N VAL A 62 -8.90 1.90 19.20
CA VAL A 62 -7.84 0.92 18.89
C VAL A 62 -8.24 0.03 17.71
N VAL A 63 -9.47 -0.51 17.70
CA VAL A 63 -9.96 -1.34 16.59
C VAL A 63 -9.97 -0.55 15.28
N ILE A 64 -10.44 0.70 15.30
CA ILE A 64 -10.44 1.55 14.10
C ILE A 64 -9.01 1.87 13.64
N CYS A 65 -8.06 2.11 14.56
CA CYS A 65 -6.65 2.28 14.23
C CYS A 65 -6.06 1.03 13.56
N LEU A 66 -6.42 -0.17 14.04
CA LEU A 66 -5.98 -1.44 13.43
C LEU A 66 -6.54 -1.61 12.02
N ILE A 67 -7.83 -1.35 11.81
CA ILE A 67 -8.46 -1.39 10.48
C ILE A 67 -7.75 -0.41 9.54
N SER A 68 -7.49 0.81 10.01
CA SER A 68 -6.78 1.85 9.26
C SER A 68 -5.38 1.40 8.86
N GLY A 69 -4.64 0.80 9.80
CA GLY A 69 -3.31 0.25 9.53
C GLY A 69 -3.31 -0.91 8.55
N MET A 70 -4.29 -1.81 8.64
CA MET A 70 -4.49 -2.92 7.70
C MET A 70 -4.77 -2.38 6.29
N THR A 71 -5.64 -1.38 6.16
CA THR A 71 -5.95 -0.77 4.86
C THR A 71 -4.70 -0.20 4.20
N ILE A 72 -3.88 0.59 4.91
CA ILE A 72 -2.65 1.15 4.33
C ILE A 72 -1.68 0.05 3.91
N ARG A 73 -1.54 -1.00 4.72
CA ARG A 73 -0.67 -2.15 4.40
C ARG A 73 -1.16 -2.89 3.17
N THR A 74 -2.47 -3.12 3.04
CA THR A 74 -3.09 -3.73 1.86
C THR A 74 -2.85 -2.88 0.62
N LEU A 75 -3.07 -1.56 0.69
CA LEU A 75 -2.80 -0.66 -0.45
C LEU A 75 -1.32 -0.65 -0.85
N SER A 76 -0.42 -0.67 0.12
CA SER A 76 1.02 -0.79 -0.14
C SER A 76 1.38 -2.12 -0.80
N GLY A 77 0.76 -3.20 -0.37
CA GLY A 77 0.89 -4.52 -0.99
C GLY A 77 0.39 -4.53 -2.44
N LEU A 78 -0.83 -4.05 -2.68
CA LEU A 78 -1.39 -3.93 -4.03
C LEU A 78 -0.49 -3.09 -4.95
N ARG A 79 0.11 -2.02 -4.43
CA ARG A 79 1.09 -1.21 -5.16
C ARG A 79 2.34 -2.01 -5.54
N SER A 80 2.87 -2.80 -4.61
CA SER A 80 3.99 -3.71 -4.89
C SER A 80 3.65 -4.69 -6.01
N TRP A 81 2.49 -5.35 -5.92
CA TRP A 81 2.02 -6.28 -6.96
C TRP A 81 1.84 -5.60 -8.31
N HIS A 82 1.24 -4.40 -8.34
CA HIS A 82 1.07 -3.63 -9.56
C HIS A 82 2.42 -3.29 -10.21
N LEU A 83 3.42 -2.89 -9.42
CA LEU A 83 4.78 -2.65 -9.94
C LEU A 83 5.42 -3.91 -10.52
N GLN A 84 5.29 -5.05 -9.82
CA GLN A 84 5.84 -6.32 -10.27
C GLN A 84 5.23 -6.75 -11.62
N TYR A 85 3.90 -6.76 -11.75
CA TYR A 85 3.24 -7.12 -13.01
C TYR A 85 3.51 -6.11 -14.14
N ALA A 86 3.64 -4.82 -13.84
CA ALA A 86 3.96 -3.81 -14.85
C ALA A 86 5.38 -3.99 -15.39
N ASN A 87 6.34 -4.29 -14.51
CA ASN A 87 7.72 -4.62 -14.91
C ASN A 87 7.75 -5.91 -15.75
N SER A 88 6.99 -6.93 -15.36
CA SER A 88 6.86 -8.19 -16.11
C SER A 88 6.28 -7.97 -17.51
N ALA A 89 5.20 -7.19 -17.63
CA ALA A 89 4.63 -6.85 -18.93
C ALA A 89 5.61 -6.06 -19.83
N LEU A 90 6.37 -5.13 -19.24
CA LEU A 90 7.37 -4.34 -19.97
C LEU A 90 8.52 -5.19 -20.49
N VAL A 91 9.04 -6.13 -19.68
CA VAL A 91 10.13 -7.00 -20.13
C VAL A 91 9.66 -7.99 -21.19
N LEU A 92 8.46 -8.55 -21.06
CA LEU A 92 7.87 -9.42 -22.07
C LEU A 92 7.67 -8.68 -23.39
N ASN A 93 7.16 -7.45 -23.36
CA ASN A 93 7.02 -6.63 -24.56
C ASN A 93 8.39 -6.37 -25.22
N LYS A 94 9.43 -6.11 -24.42
CA LYS A 94 10.80 -5.94 -24.93
C LYS A 94 11.33 -7.19 -25.61
N VAL A 95 11.15 -8.36 -24.99
CA VAL A 95 11.55 -9.67 -25.55
C VAL A 95 10.82 -9.94 -26.88
N ILE A 96 9.50 -9.75 -26.90
CA ILE A 96 8.66 -9.94 -28.10
C ILE A 96 9.08 -8.98 -29.21
N SER A 97 9.31 -7.70 -28.89
CA SER A 97 9.71 -6.68 -29.89
C SER A 97 11.07 -6.95 -30.52
N LYS A 98 11.99 -7.56 -29.76
CA LYS A 98 13.33 -7.95 -30.24
C LYS A 98 13.33 -9.30 -30.97
N ASN A 99 12.19 -9.99 -31.06
CA ASN A 99 12.07 -11.35 -31.60
C ASN A 99 13.01 -12.36 -30.95
N ILE A 100 13.23 -12.23 -29.63
CA ILE A 100 14.04 -13.19 -28.86
C ILE A 100 13.14 -14.37 -28.47
N PHE A 101 13.42 -15.55 -29.03
CA PHE A 101 12.62 -16.77 -28.82
C PHE A 101 13.43 -17.94 -28.25
N GLU A 102 14.73 -17.75 -28.02
CA GLU A 102 15.56 -18.73 -27.31
C GLU A 102 15.44 -18.55 -25.80
N LEU A 103 15.09 -19.62 -25.07
CA LEU A 103 14.87 -19.60 -23.62
C LEU A 103 16.04 -18.98 -22.84
N ASN A 104 17.27 -19.34 -23.20
CA ASN A 104 18.48 -18.82 -22.54
C ASN A 104 18.63 -17.31 -22.71
N GLU A 105 18.33 -16.79 -23.89
CA GLU A 105 18.40 -15.36 -24.19
C GLU A 105 17.24 -14.59 -23.52
N ILE A 106 16.04 -15.19 -23.49
CA ILE A 106 14.88 -14.66 -22.76
C ILE A 106 15.24 -14.50 -21.27
N ASN A 107 15.74 -15.56 -20.63
CA ASN A 107 16.10 -15.55 -19.21
C ASN A 107 17.22 -14.54 -18.92
N LYS A 108 18.19 -14.39 -19.82
CA LYS A 108 19.25 -13.38 -19.69
C LYS A 108 18.70 -11.95 -19.75
N GLU A 109 17.82 -11.66 -20.70
CA GLU A 109 17.21 -10.32 -20.85
C GLU A 109 16.31 -9.99 -19.64
N ILE A 110 15.53 -10.97 -19.17
CA ILE A 110 14.69 -10.83 -17.97
C ILE A 110 15.53 -10.53 -16.73
N ASN A 111 16.56 -11.33 -16.48
CA ASN A 111 17.45 -11.15 -15.34
C ASN A 111 18.16 -9.78 -15.39
N SER A 112 18.64 -9.38 -16.57
CA SER A 112 19.24 -8.05 -16.76
C SER A 112 18.26 -6.93 -16.43
N PHE A 113 17.01 -7.02 -16.90
CA PHE A 113 15.99 -6.01 -16.67
C PHE A 113 15.64 -5.88 -15.19
N PHE A 114 15.42 -7.00 -14.49
CA PHE A 114 15.07 -6.98 -13.07
C PHE A 114 16.25 -6.55 -12.19
N THR A 115 17.49 -6.87 -12.57
CA THR A 115 18.69 -6.39 -11.87
C THR A 115 18.79 -4.85 -11.93
N GLU A 116 18.57 -4.28 -13.12
CA GLU A 116 18.57 -2.82 -13.30
C GLU A 116 17.44 -2.16 -12.50
N LYS A 117 16.24 -2.75 -12.53
CA LYS A 117 15.09 -2.28 -11.76
C LYS A 117 15.32 -2.35 -10.26
N SER A 118 15.89 -3.45 -9.75
CA SER A 118 16.23 -3.61 -8.33
C SER A 118 17.13 -2.49 -7.83
N LYS A 119 18.18 -2.17 -8.60
CA LYS A 119 19.05 -1.03 -8.28
C LYS A 119 18.27 0.30 -8.21
N LYS A 120 17.44 0.58 -9.22
CA LYS A 120 16.62 1.81 -9.28
C LYS A 120 15.60 1.92 -8.14
N TYR A 121 15.02 0.80 -7.72
CA TYR A 121 14.04 0.77 -6.65
C TYR A 121 14.71 0.90 -5.28
N ASN A 122 15.86 0.28 -5.04
CA ASN A 122 16.64 0.44 -3.81
C ASN A 122 17.05 1.91 -3.56
N GLU A 123 17.38 2.64 -4.62
CA GLU A 123 17.70 4.07 -4.57
C GLU A 123 16.47 4.99 -4.45
N THR A 124 15.26 4.43 -4.39
CA THR A 124 14.03 5.23 -4.34
C THR A 124 13.92 5.97 -3.01
N LYS A 125 13.92 7.31 -3.11
CA LYS A 125 13.74 8.25 -2.00
C LYS A 125 12.28 8.38 -1.58
N ILE A 126 12.08 8.81 -0.34
CA ILE A 126 10.76 9.10 0.26
C ILE A 126 9.96 10.10 -0.57
N VAL A 127 10.62 11.08 -1.19
CA VAL A 127 9.99 12.10 -2.03
C VAL A 127 9.20 11.50 -3.21
N LYS A 128 9.52 10.29 -3.68
CA LYS A 128 8.73 9.65 -4.73
C LYS A 128 7.31 9.29 -4.30
N MET A 129 7.00 9.28 -3.00
CA MET A 129 5.63 9.12 -2.50
C MET A 129 4.70 10.26 -2.93
N PHE A 130 5.25 11.45 -3.21
CA PHE A 130 4.50 12.59 -3.73
C PHE A 130 4.34 12.57 -5.27
N SER A 131 4.92 11.57 -5.93
CA SER A 131 4.90 11.43 -7.38
C SER A 131 4.08 10.21 -7.81
N GLY A 132 3.29 10.39 -8.88
CA GLY A 132 2.40 9.36 -9.40
C GLY A 132 1.07 9.27 -8.64
N VAL A 133 0.02 8.90 -9.37
CA VAL A 133 -1.35 8.85 -8.84
C VAL A 133 -1.46 7.84 -7.69
N GLU A 134 -0.96 6.61 -7.87
CA GLU A 134 -1.07 5.55 -6.86
C GLU A 134 -0.40 5.91 -5.54
N ASN A 135 0.80 6.52 -5.56
CA ASN A 135 1.50 6.89 -4.35
C ASN A 135 0.78 8.04 -3.62
N ARG A 136 0.23 9.00 -4.37
CA ARG A 136 -0.59 10.10 -3.80
C ARG A 136 -1.89 9.59 -3.18
N VAL A 137 -2.50 8.57 -3.78
CA VAL A 137 -3.68 7.91 -3.22
C VAL A 137 -3.33 7.25 -1.88
N ILE A 138 -2.25 6.46 -1.81
CA ILE A 138 -1.79 5.86 -0.55
C ILE A 138 -1.47 6.93 0.48
N LEU A 139 -0.87 8.05 0.05
CA LEU A 139 -0.59 9.20 0.90
C LEU A 139 -1.87 9.81 1.48
N GLY A 140 -2.86 10.09 0.64
CA GLY A 140 -4.15 10.62 1.08
C GLY A 140 -4.85 9.68 2.06
N MET A 141 -4.84 8.38 1.78
CA MET A 141 -5.40 7.38 2.69
C MET A 141 -4.67 7.35 4.03
N THR A 142 -3.34 7.41 4.03
CA THR A 142 -2.54 7.43 5.27
C THR A 142 -2.87 8.64 6.13
N LEU A 143 -3.07 9.82 5.53
CA LEU A 143 -3.43 11.04 6.24
C LEU A 143 -4.83 10.95 6.87
N ILE A 144 -5.81 10.43 6.12
CA ILE A 144 -7.18 10.20 6.61
C ILE A 144 -7.17 9.16 7.74
N SER A 145 -6.39 8.10 7.58
CA SER A 145 -6.24 7.01 8.54
C SER A 145 -5.54 7.39 9.84
N GLY A 146 -4.87 8.55 9.90
CA GLY A 146 -4.26 9.06 11.13
C GLY A 146 -5.26 9.68 12.10
N PHE A 147 -6.44 10.12 11.65
CA PHE A 147 -7.40 10.80 12.53
C PHE A 147 -7.94 9.92 13.68
N PRO A 148 -8.22 8.62 13.51
CA PRO A 148 -8.54 7.73 14.62
C PRO A 148 -7.49 7.70 15.73
N VAL A 149 -6.21 7.94 15.41
CA VAL A 149 -5.12 8.02 16.39
C VAL A 149 -5.27 9.25 17.27
N VAL A 150 -5.65 10.40 16.67
CA VAL A 150 -5.93 11.64 17.41
C VAL A 150 -7.07 11.40 18.40
N MET A 151 -8.15 10.78 17.95
CA MET A 151 -9.27 10.41 18.83
C MET A 151 -8.84 9.44 19.93
N LEU A 152 -8.01 8.45 19.62
CA LEU A 152 -7.46 7.51 20.60
C LEU A 152 -6.66 8.23 21.69
N VAL A 153 -5.77 9.15 21.32
CA VAL A 153 -4.96 9.93 22.28
C VAL A 153 -5.86 10.75 23.20
N LYS A 154 -6.89 11.40 22.65
CA LYS A 154 -7.85 12.17 23.43
C LYS A 154 -8.59 11.31 24.45
N GLU A 155 -9.09 10.15 24.05
CA GLU A 155 -9.76 9.22 24.97
C GLU A 155 -8.79 8.67 26.03
N PHE A 156 -7.54 8.38 25.65
CA PHE A 156 -6.51 7.95 26.59
C PHE A 156 -6.24 9.02 27.64
N MET A 157 -6.01 10.28 27.24
CA MET A 157 -5.79 11.39 28.17
C MET A 157 -6.99 11.62 29.11
N SER A 158 -8.21 11.45 28.59
CA SER A 158 -9.45 11.50 29.39
C SER A 158 -9.48 10.43 30.48
N VAL A 159 -9.11 9.18 30.16
CA VAL A 159 -9.01 8.08 31.12
C VAL A 159 -8.00 8.38 32.23
N PHE A 160 -6.86 9.01 31.90
CA PHE A 160 -5.85 9.44 32.88
C PHE A 160 -6.19 10.75 33.60
N LYS A 161 -7.37 11.33 33.36
CA LYS A 161 -7.82 12.61 33.94
C LYS A 161 -6.87 13.78 33.65
N ILE A 162 -6.10 13.70 32.56
CA ILE A 162 -5.24 14.79 32.09
C ILE A 162 -6.14 15.77 31.34
N SER A 163 -6.27 16.99 31.87
CA SER A 163 -7.17 18.02 31.36
C SER A 163 -6.45 19.22 30.73
N ASN A 164 -5.11 19.23 30.77
CA ASN A 164 -4.33 20.30 30.15
C ASN A 164 -4.43 20.20 28.62
N LYS A 165 -5.12 21.18 28.01
CA LYS A 165 -5.38 21.23 26.57
C LYS A 165 -4.11 21.28 25.73
N GLU A 166 -3.10 22.03 26.17
CA GLU A 166 -1.84 22.18 25.41
C GLU A 166 -1.09 20.85 25.35
N ILE A 167 -1.06 20.12 26.47
CA ILE A 167 -0.46 18.79 26.54
C ILE A 167 -1.22 17.83 25.62
N ILE A 168 -2.55 17.80 25.68
CA ILE A 168 -3.37 16.91 24.83
C ILE A 168 -3.07 17.16 23.35
N VAL A 169 -3.12 18.42 22.90
CA VAL A 169 -2.85 18.78 21.49
C VAL A 169 -1.42 18.40 21.08
N LEU A 170 -0.43 18.61 21.95
CA LEU A 170 0.95 18.20 21.67
C LEU A 170 1.04 16.69 21.42
N PHE A 171 0.41 15.88 22.27
CA PHE A 171 0.39 14.43 22.11
C PHE A 171 -0.39 13.99 20.86
N GLU A 172 -1.54 14.61 20.56
CA GLU A 172 -2.31 14.36 19.34
C GLU A 172 -1.45 14.57 18.09
N VAL A 173 -0.74 15.70 18.01
CA VAL A 173 0.16 16.03 16.89
C VAL A 173 1.32 15.06 16.79
N VAL A 174 1.99 14.76 17.92
CA VAL A 174 3.14 13.85 17.93
C VAL A 174 2.74 12.44 17.47
N PHE A 175 1.64 11.90 18.00
CA PHE A 175 1.17 10.57 17.62
C PHE A 175 0.67 10.52 16.19
N TYR A 176 -0.02 11.56 15.70
CA TYR A 176 -0.44 11.66 14.31
C TYR A 176 0.76 11.67 13.36
N LEU A 177 1.77 12.51 13.64
CA LEU A 177 2.98 12.58 12.82
C LEU A 177 3.77 11.27 12.87
N ALA A 178 3.90 10.65 14.04
CA ALA A 178 4.54 9.35 14.19
C ALA A 178 3.83 8.28 13.37
N TYR A 179 2.49 8.26 13.39
CA TYR A 179 1.68 7.35 12.58
C TYR A 179 1.93 7.55 11.07
N VAL A 180 1.86 8.79 10.59
CA VAL A 180 2.06 9.11 9.17
C VAL A 180 3.47 8.72 8.72
N VAL A 181 4.50 9.08 9.50
CA VAL A 181 5.90 8.74 9.20
C VAL A 181 6.12 7.23 9.19
N TYR A 182 5.57 6.51 10.18
CA TYR A 182 5.67 5.05 10.27
C TYR A 182 5.09 4.36 9.04
N TYR A 183 3.87 4.73 8.64
CA TYR A 183 3.22 4.12 7.48
C TYR A 183 3.88 4.52 6.17
N PHE A 184 4.34 5.77 6.01
CA PHE A 184 5.14 6.15 4.83
C PHE A 184 6.43 5.36 4.71
N TYR A 185 7.16 5.22 5.81
CA TYR A 185 8.39 4.43 5.82
C TYR A 185 8.12 2.98 5.43
N ASN A 186 7.08 2.36 5.99
CA ASN A 186 6.68 1.00 5.67
C ASN A 186 6.25 0.82 4.21
N THR A 187 5.46 1.74 3.65
CA THR A 187 5.07 1.67 2.24
C THR A 187 6.29 1.72 1.33
N ILE A 188 7.27 2.58 1.63
CA ILE A 188 8.50 2.68 0.85
C ILE A 188 9.33 1.41 0.97
N LYS A 189 9.42 0.84 2.18
CA LYS A 189 10.09 -0.44 2.40
C LYS A 189 9.47 -1.54 1.54
N ILE A 190 8.14 -1.64 1.53
CA ILE A 190 7.40 -2.59 0.68
C ILE A 190 7.69 -2.36 -0.81
N ILE A 191 7.71 -1.09 -1.26
CA ILE A 191 8.02 -0.76 -2.66
C ILE A 191 9.47 -1.13 -3.01
N ARG A 192 10.43 -0.93 -2.10
CA ARG A 192 11.83 -1.35 -2.32
C ARG A 192 11.94 -2.87 -2.43
N GLU A 193 11.29 -3.60 -1.52
CA GLU A 193 11.27 -5.06 -1.51
C GLU A 193 10.57 -5.65 -2.74
N SER A 194 9.57 -4.95 -3.30
CA SER A 194 8.85 -5.37 -4.52
C SER A 194 9.79 -5.61 -5.70
N ALA A 195 10.94 -4.96 -5.72
CA ALA A 195 11.91 -5.04 -6.79
C ALA A 195 12.74 -6.33 -6.79
N ASN A 196 12.81 -7.02 -5.65
CA ASN A 196 13.55 -8.26 -5.50
C ASN A 196 12.69 -9.48 -5.83
N GLN A 197 11.41 -9.27 -6.14
CA GLN A 197 10.45 -10.33 -6.44
C GLN A 197 10.15 -10.34 -7.93
N THR A 198 10.71 -11.31 -8.65
CA THR A 198 10.23 -11.67 -9.98
C THR A 198 8.92 -12.43 -9.83
N THR A 199 7.87 -12.02 -10.55
CA THR A 199 6.60 -12.76 -10.55
C THR A 199 6.80 -14.14 -11.16
N TRP A 200 6.09 -15.15 -10.65
CA TRP A 200 6.05 -16.51 -11.23
C TRP A 200 5.78 -16.51 -12.73
N ILE A 201 5.06 -15.51 -13.25
CA ILE A 201 4.69 -15.36 -14.67
C ILE A 201 5.90 -15.19 -15.61
N VAL A 202 7.02 -14.68 -15.11
CA VAL A 202 8.26 -14.49 -15.91
C VAL A 202 9.39 -15.43 -15.49
N ASN A 203 9.09 -16.42 -14.64
CA ASN A 203 10.04 -17.46 -14.28
C ASN A 203 9.89 -18.63 -15.27
N PHE A 204 10.68 -18.60 -16.35
CA PHE A 204 10.74 -19.67 -17.33
C PHE A 204 11.86 -20.65 -16.93
N GLU A 205 11.53 -21.56 -16.01
CA GLU A 205 12.36 -22.73 -15.67
C GLU A 205 12.32 -23.78 -16.79
#